data_AF-A0A9N9NXB7-F1
#
_entry.id   AF-A0A9N9NXB7-F1
#
_cell.length_a   1.000
_cell.length_b   1.000
_cell.length_c   1.000
_cell.angle_alpha   90.00
_cell.angle_beta   90.00
_cell.angle_gamma   90.00
#
_symmetry.space_group_name_H-M   'P 1'
#
loop_
_entity.id
_entity.type
_entity.pdbx_description
1 polymer ?
#
loop_
_entity_poly.entity_id
_entity_poly.type
_entity_poly.pdbx_seq_one_letter_code
_entity_poly.pdbx_strand_id
1 'polypeptide(L)'
;RDTIYTRLNHSALVAVNPYKALPIFSDTTVQEYVADYKDTSAQKNQLPPHAFQIASQAYLHMRRTGQDQSVILSGESGSGKSETRKLLVKQLIALSAHHKKESRIQTQVPYSEFILESFGNSKTIVNNNASRFGKYTELQFSERGKLIGAKTLDYLLDKNRVANVPPNERNFHVFYYFIAGASQEEKSHLHLTDASQYRYLNVPRGTRGPSAEDIDNFNELKQALKSLGFHKRHVAQMFQLLAAILHLGNLQFMQDPNNRMKDSAFVKNVDVLDLVADFLGLDTNSLETVLTNKTKLIKKELCTIFLDVEGASTQRDDL
;
A
#
# COMPACT_ATOMS: atom_id res chain seq x y z
N ARG A 1 -5.30 -32.26 8.20
CA ARG A 1 -5.91 -31.54 9.34
C ARG A 1 -5.61 -30.06 9.13
N ASP A 2 -6.62 -29.20 9.06
CA ASP A 2 -6.46 -27.75 8.81
C ASP A 2 -6.11 -26.97 10.08
N THR A 3 -5.28 -27.56 10.94
CA THR A 3 -4.80 -26.95 12.19
C THR A 3 -3.52 -26.19 11.89
N ILE A 4 -3.62 -24.87 11.74
CA ILE A 4 -2.49 -24.02 11.32
C ILE A 4 -1.79 -23.30 12.47
N TYR A 5 -2.40 -23.30 13.66
CA TYR A 5 -1.90 -22.58 14.82
C TYR A 5 -1.41 -23.56 15.89
N THR A 6 -0.18 -23.35 16.35
CA THR A 6 0.44 -24.11 17.42
C THR A 6 0.99 -23.16 18.47
N ARG A 7 0.50 -23.31 19.71
CA ARG A 7 0.98 -22.50 20.84
C ARG A 7 2.31 -23.06 21.35
N LEU A 8 3.34 -22.22 21.43
CA LEU A 8 4.62 -22.60 22.01
C LEU A 8 4.66 -22.30 23.51
N ASN A 9 4.17 -21.13 23.91
CA ASN A 9 4.05 -20.70 25.30
C ASN A 9 2.92 -19.66 25.43
N HIS A 10 2.86 -18.96 26.56
CA HIS A 10 1.81 -17.97 26.84
C HIS A 10 1.81 -16.74 25.92
N SER A 11 2.92 -16.42 25.25
CA SER A 11 3.08 -15.21 24.43
C SER A 11 3.55 -15.48 22.99
N ALA A 12 3.78 -16.75 22.63
CA ALA A 12 4.30 -17.15 21.33
C ALA A 12 3.38 -18.17 20.64
N LEU A 13 3.02 -17.85 19.40
CA LEU A 13 2.16 -18.64 18.52
C LEU A 13 2.86 -18.86 17.18
N VAL A 14 2.96 -20.11 16.75
CA VAL A 14 3.37 -20.46 15.39
C VAL A 14 2.12 -20.53 14.52
N ALA A 15 2.17 -19.85 13.38
CA ALA A 15 1.12 -19.84 12.36
C ALA A 15 1.70 -20.34 11.03
N VAL A 16 1.05 -21.33 10.42
CA VAL A 16 1.42 -21.84 9.10
C VAL A 16 0.41 -21.35 8.08
N ASN A 17 0.86 -20.69 7.00
CA ASN A 17 -0.04 -20.17 5.99
C ASN A 17 -0.78 -21.33 5.27
N PRO A 18 -2.13 -21.41 5.34
CA PRO A 18 -2.88 -22.48 4.69
C PRO A 18 -3.00 -22.34 3.16
N TYR A 19 -2.69 -21.17 2.58
CA TYR A 19 -2.94 -20.84 1.17
C TYR A 19 -4.40 -21.04 0.71
N LYS A 20 -5.34 -21.08 1.65
CA LYS A 20 -6.79 -21.18 1.42
C LYS A 20 -7.54 -20.48 2.55
N ALA A 21 -8.75 -20.02 2.26
CA ALA A 21 -9.65 -19.55 3.30
C ALA A 21 -10.04 -20.71 4.22
N LEU A 22 -10.05 -20.46 5.53
CA LEU A 22 -10.48 -21.43 6.53
C LEU A 22 -11.64 -20.84 7.35
N PRO A 23 -12.62 -21.66 7.77
CA PRO A 23 -13.74 -21.20 8.61
C PRO A 23 -13.30 -20.56 9.95
N ILE A 24 -12.10 -20.89 10.44
CA ILE A 24 -11.55 -20.36 11.69
C ILE A 24 -11.30 -18.84 11.66
N PHE A 25 -11.34 -18.20 10.48
CA PHE A 25 -11.18 -16.75 10.32
C PHE A 25 -12.52 -15.98 10.33
N SER A 26 -13.65 -16.69 10.47
CA SER A 26 -15.00 -16.12 10.37
C SER A 26 -15.36 -15.20 11.53
N ASP A 27 -16.40 -14.38 11.33
CA ASP A 27 -16.98 -13.54 12.39
C ASP A 27 -17.55 -14.38 13.54
N THR A 28 -18.07 -15.57 13.24
CA THR A 28 -18.52 -16.52 14.27
C THR A 28 -17.37 -16.87 15.22
N THR A 29 -16.20 -17.20 14.66
CA THR A 29 -15.01 -17.50 15.47
C THR A 29 -14.55 -16.29 16.27
N VAL A 30 -14.60 -15.08 15.70
CA VAL A 30 -14.32 -13.84 16.46
C VAL A 30 -15.22 -13.74 17.70
N GLN A 31 -16.53 -13.96 17.54
CA GLN A 31 -17.48 -13.90 18.66
C GLN A 31 -17.23 -15.00 19.69
N GLU A 32 -16.82 -16.21 19.28
CA GLU A 32 -16.42 -17.28 20.20
C GLU A 32 -15.25 -16.85 21.09
N TYR A 33 -14.19 -16.25 20.53
CA TYR A 33 -13.06 -15.76 21.31
C TYR A 33 -13.38 -14.51 22.14
N VAL A 34 -14.37 -13.70 21.73
CA VAL A 34 -14.89 -12.60 22.55
C VAL A 34 -15.70 -13.14 23.75
N ALA A 35 -16.52 -14.16 23.54
CA ALA A 35 -17.27 -14.82 24.60
C ALA A 35 -16.32 -15.49 25.60
N ASP A 36 -15.30 -16.20 25.10
CA ASP A 36 -14.22 -16.75 25.90
C ASP A 36 -13.54 -15.67 26.75
N TYR A 37 -13.16 -14.53 26.16
CA TYR A 37 -12.57 -13.43 26.91
C TYR A 37 -13.45 -12.93 28.06
N LYS A 38 -14.78 -12.91 27.89
CA LYS A 38 -15.75 -12.46 28.90
C LYS A 38 -16.07 -13.52 29.96
N ASP A 39 -15.82 -14.79 29.66
CA ASP A 39 -16.11 -15.90 30.56
C ASP A 39 -15.09 -15.93 31.72
N THR A 40 -15.59 -15.65 32.93
CA THR A 40 -14.83 -15.69 34.19
C THR A 40 -15.12 -16.95 35.01
N SER A 41 -15.81 -17.95 34.44
CA SER A 41 -16.17 -19.17 35.14
C SER A 41 -14.94 -20.04 35.47
N ALA A 42 -15.01 -20.77 36.57
CA ALA A 42 -13.94 -21.67 37.02
C ALA A 42 -13.81 -22.94 36.13
N GLN A 43 -14.83 -23.26 35.35
CA GLN A 43 -14.89 -24.43 34.46
C GLN A 43 -14.88 -24.02 32.98
N LYS A 44 -13.98 -23.12 32.63
CA LYS A 44 -13.87 -22.59 31.28
C LYS A 44 -13.26 -23.62 30.33
N ASN A 45 -13.96 -23.94 29.24
CA ASN A 45 -13.45 -24.80 28.18
C ASN A 45 -12.30 -24.09 27.45
N GLN A 46 -11.15 -24.76 27.33
CA GLN A 46 -10.00 -24.17 26.65
C GLN A 46 -10.20 -24.21 25.12
N LEU A 47 -10.36 -23.03 24.52
CA LEU A 47 -10.37 -22.89 23.06
C LEU A 47 -9.00 -23.25 22.44
N PRO A 48 -8.99 -23.72 21.17
CA PRO A 48 -7.75 -24.07 20.48
C PRO A 48 -6.80 -22.87 20.33
N PRO A 49 -5.51 -23.08 20.03
CA PRO A 49 -4.59 -22.00 19.69
C PRO A 49 -5.09 -21.17 18.50
N HIS A 50 -5.09 -19.85 18.62
CA HIS A 50 -5.50 -18.93 17.55
C HIS A 50 -4.92 -17.53 17.74
N ALA A 51 -4.75 -16.78 16.64
CA ALA A 51 -4.31 -15.39 16.68
C ALA A 51 -5.25 -14.50 17.52
N PHE A 52 -6.55 -14.77 17.47
CA PHE A 52 -7.57 -14.07 18.28
C PHE A 52 -7.30 -14.22 19.78
N GLN A 53 -6.80 -15.37 20.23
CA GLN A 53 -6.45 -15.55 21.63
C GLN A 53 -5.30 -14.64 22.07
N ILE A 54 -4.27 -14.48 21.22
CA ILE A 54 -3.14 -13.57 21.49
C ILE A 54 -3.64 -12.12 21.59
N ALA A 55 -4.52 -11.70 20.67
CA ALA A 55 -5.16 -10.38 20.75
C ALA A 55 -5.98 -10.20 22.04
N SER A 56 -6.79 -11.20 22.43
CA SER A 56 -7.57 -11.18 23.67
C SER A 56 -6.69 -11.09 24.91
N GLN A 57 -5.57 -11.81 24.95
CA GLN A 57 -4.63 -11.77 26.07
C GLN A 57 -3.90 -10.43 26.17
N ALA A 58 -3.41 -9.89 25.05
CA ALA A 58 -2.80 -8.56 25.01
C ALA A 58 -3.79 -7.49 25.48
N TYR A 59 -5.01 -7.51 24.95
CA TYR A 59 -6.06 -6.58 25.37
C TYR A 59 -6.42 -6.73 26.86
N LEU A 60 -6.50 -7.96 27.38
CA LEU A 60 -6.73 -8.20 28.82
C LEU A 60 -5.61 -7.60 29.68
N HIS A 61 -4.36 -7.83 29.29
CA HIS A 61 -3.21 -7.36 30.05
C HIS A 61 -3.17 -5.84 30.08
N MET A 62 -3.29 -5.19 28.92
CA MET A 62 -3.44 -3.74 28.78
C MET A 62 -4.54 -3.19 29.70
N ARG A 63 -5.72 -3.81 29.68
CA ARG A 63 -6.88 -3.41 30.50
C ARG A 63 -6.68 -3.54 32.00
N ARG A 64 -5.84 -4.49 32.44
CA ARG A 64 -5.61 -4.79 33.87
C ARG A 64 -4.44 -4.00 34.44
N THR A 65 -3.38 -3.80 33.66
CA THR A 65 -2.14 -3.18 34.13
C THR A 65 -1.99 -1.72 33.71
N GLY A 66 -2.75 -1.28 32.71
CA GLY A 66 -2.57 0.04 32.10
C GLY A 66 -1.28 0.17 31.28
N GLN A 67 -0.59 -0.94 31.00
CA GLN A 67 0.66 -0.94 30.23
C GLN A 67 0.40 -1.20 28.75
N ASP A 68 1.14 -0.50 27.89
CA ASP A 68 1.11 -0.70 26.44
C ASP A 68 1.59 -2.10 26.04
N GLN A 69 0.98 -2.65 24.99
CA GLN A 69 1.25 -4.01 24.51
C GLN A 69 1.77 -3.98 23.08
N SER A 70 2.64 -4.94 22.75
CA SER A 70 3.16 -5.10 21.39
C SER A 70 3.02 -6.53 20.91
N VAL A 71 2.56 -6.71 19.66
CA VAL A 71 2.57 -7.99 18.97
C VAL A 71 3.50 -7.89 17.77
N ILE A 72 4.53 -8.73 17.75
CA ILE A 72 5.54 -8.75 16.68
C ILE A 72 5.25 -9.94 15.76
N LEU A 73 5.16 -9.67 14.46
CA LEU A 73 4.91 -10.68 13.43
C LEU A 73 6.20 -10.92 12.65
N SER A 74 6.80 -12.08 12.87
CA SER A 74 8.07 -12.48 12.24
C SER A 74 7.85 -13.63 11.26
N GLY A 75 8.52 -13.56 10.11
CA GLY A 75 8.45 -14.61 9.08
C GLY A 75 8.83 -14.07 7.70
N GLU A 76 9.11 -14.98 6.77
CA GLU A 76 9.48 -14.66 5.39
C GLU A 76 8.32 -14.06 4.59
N SER A 77 8.59 -13.54 3.38
CA SER A 77 7.52 -13.09 2.48
C SER A 77 6.54 -14.24 2.19
N GLY A 78 5.24 -13.95 2.18
CA GLY A 78 4.21 -14.97 1.94
C GLY A 78 3.86 -15.86 3.15
N SER A 79 4.53 -15.73 4.30
CA SER A 79 4.22 -16.52 5.51
C SER A 79 2.87 -16.22 6.19
N GLY A 80 2.10 -15.24 5.72
CA GLY A 80 0.79 -14.88 6.29
C GLY A 80 0.82 -13.79 7.37
N LYS A 81 1.92 -13.03 7.49
CA LYS A 81 2.04 -11.90 8.45
C LYS A 81 0.91 -10.88 8.31
N SER A 82 0.66 -10.39 7.09
CA SER A 82 -0.36 -9.36 6.84
C SER A 82 -1.76 -9.87 7.17
N GLU A 83 -2.08 -11.11 6.80
CA GLU A 83 -3.36 -11.74 7.15
C GLU A 83 -3.50 -11.96 8.66
N THR A 84 -2.44 -12.41 9.34
CA THR A 84 -2.44 -12.52 10.81
C THR A 84 -2.64 -11.17 11.48
N ARG A 85 -2.03 -10.09 10.95
CA ARG A 85 -2.26 -8.71 11.43
C ARG A 85 -3.73 -8.32 11.31
N LYS A 86 -4.36 -8.54 10.15
CA LYS A 86 -5.79 -8.26 9.94
C LYS A 86 -6.67 -8.98 10.96
N LEU A 87 -6.38 -10.25 11.24
CA LEU A 87 -7.09 -11.03 12.26
C LEU A 87 -6.91 -10.46 13.67
N LEU A 88 -5.70 -10.05 14.05
CA LEU A 88 -5.43 -9.41 15.35
C LEU A 88 -6.21 -8.10 15.49
N VAL A 89 -6.14 -7.23 14.48
CA VAL A 89 -6.87 -5.95 14.45
C VAL A 89 -8.37 -6.17 14.54
N LYS A 90 -8.91 -7.12 13.76
CA LYS A 90 -10.33 -7.50 13.78
C LYS A 90 -10.78 -7.93 15.18
N GLN A 91 -10.01 -8.77 15.86
CA GLN A 91 -10.32 -9.20 17.22
C GLN A 91 -10.26 -8.04 18.23
N LEU A 92 -9.23 -7.19 18.15
CA LEU A 92 -9.09 -6.03 19.04
C LEU A 92 -10.25 -5.03 18.88
N ILE A 93 -10.68 -4.80 17.64
CA ILE A 93 -11.88 -4.01 17.32
C ILE A 93 -13.11 -4.64 17.98
N ALA A 94 -13.32 -5.94 17.82
CA ALA A 94 -14.47 -6.65 18.40
C ALA A 94 -14.48 -6.61 19.94
N LEU A 95 -13.33 -6.76 20.59
CA LEU A 95 -13.19 -6.67 22.05
C LEU A 95 -13.47 -5.25 22.60
N SER A 96 -13.15 -4.23 21.81
CA SER A 96 -13.38 -2.82 22.17
C SER A 96 -14.83 -2.35 21.97
N ALA A 97 -15.67 -3.17 21.33
CA ALA A 97 -17.06 -2.84 21.03
C ALA A 97 -17.94 -3.02 22.29
N HIS A 98 -18.23 -1.93 22.98
CA HIS A 98 -19.06 -1.91 24.21
C HIS A 98 -20.55 -1.61 23.97
N HIS A 99 -20.94 -1.11 22.79
CA HIS A 99 -22.32 -0.72 22.46
C HIS A 99 -22.77 -1.31 21.13
N LYS A 100 -24.09 -1.48 20.95
CA LYS A 100 -24.70 -1.95 19.68
C LYS A 100 -24.42 -1.05 18.47
N LYS A 101 -23.99 0.20 18.69
CA LYS A 101 -23.67 1.14 17.61
C LYS A 101 -22.16 1.12 17.38
N GLU A 102 -21.76 0.62 16.21
CA GLU A 102 -20.37 0.67 15.76
C GLU A 102 -19.89 2.13 15.73
N SER A 103 -18.70 2.34 16.30
CA SER A 103 -18.07 3.65 16.23
C SER A 103 -17.36 3.81 14.89
N ARG A 104 -17.39 5.01 14.30
CA ARG A 104 -16.81 5.29 12.98
C ARG A 104 -15.36 4.79 12.85
N ILE A 105 -14.59 4.87 13.93
CA ILE A 105 -13.19 4.43 13.96
C ILE A 105 -13.02 2.92 13.73
N GLN A 106 -13.97 2.09 14.18
CA GLN A 106 -13.93 0.63 13.99
C GLN A 106 -14.01 0.26 12.51
N THR A 107 -14.72 1.04 11.70
CA THR A 107 -14.77 0.89 10.25
C THR A 107 -13.60 1.58 9.55
N GLN A 108 -13.10 2.70 10.08
CA GLN A 108 -11.99 3.45 9.48
C GLN A 108 -10.66 2.72 9.57
N VAL A 109 -10.39 1.96 10.64
CA VAL A 109 -9.14 1.23 10.79
C VAL A 109 -8.94 0.21 9.65
N PRO A 110 -9.86 -0.73 9.37
CA PRO A 110 -9.73 -1.64 8.22
C PRO A 110 -9.60 -0.91 6.88
N TYR A 111 -10.38 0.15 6.66
CA TYR A 111 -10.27 0.94 5.43
C TYR A 111 -8.90 1.62 5.27
N SER A 112 -8.32 2.10 6.37
CA SER A 112 -6.96 2.67 6.36
C SER A 112 -5.92 1.62 5.97
N GLU A 113 -6.08 0.38 6.42
CA GLU A 113 -5.19 -0.71 6.03
C GLU A 113 -5.35 -1.04 4.55
N PHE A 114 -6.59 -1.13 4.06
CA PHE A 114 -6.86 -1.40 2.65
C PHE A 114 -6.27 -0.34 1.72
N ILE A 115 -6.38 0.94 2.08
CA ILE A 115 -5.73 2.03 1.33
C ILE A 115 -4.22 1.82 1.30
N LEU A 116 -3.58 1.60 2.44
CA LEU A 116 -2.13 1.39 2.50
C LEU A 116 -1.68 0.14 1.71
N GLU A 117 -2.46 -0.94 1.74
CA GLU A 117 -2.18 -2.13 0.93
C GLU A 117 -2.34 -1.84 -0.57
N SER A 118 -3.32 -1.04 -0.98
CA SER A 118 -3.50 -0.65 -2.38
C SER A 118 -2.27 0.10 -2.93
N PHE A 119 -1.71 1.01 -2.12
CA PHE A 119 -0.56 1.83 -2.52
C PHE A 119 0.80 1.16 -2.27
N GLY A 120 0.89 0.24 -1.32
CA GLY A 120 2.16 -0.30 -0.82
C GLY A 120 2.38 -1.79 -1.06
N ASN A 121 1.38 -2.52 -1.57
CA ASN A 121 1.53 -3.92 -1.93
C ASN A 121 1.60 -4.11 -3.45
N SER A 122 2.24 -5.21 -3.85
CA SER A 122 2.34 -5.62 -5.25
C SER A 122 2.25 -7.14 -5.38
N LYS A 123 1.90 -7.59 -6.59
CA LYS A 123 2.00 -9.02 -6.93
C LYS A 123 3.45 -9.38 -7.26
N THR A 124 3.94 -10.41 -6.58
CA THR A 124 5.27 -11.02 -6.78
C THR A 124 5.10 -12.46 -7.29
N ILE A 125 6.21 -13.13 -7.60
CA ILE A 125 6.20 -14.54 -8.05
C ILE A 125 5.58 -15.46 -6.99
N VAL A 126 5.83 -15.20 -5.71
CA VAL A 126 5.45 -16.09 -4.59
C VAL A 126 4.22 -15.62 -3.81
N ASN A 127 3.83 -14.36 -3.94
CA ASN A 127 2.73 -13.77 -3.20
C ASN A 127 1.99 -12.72 -4.05
N ASN A 128 0.69 -12.91 -4.22
CA ASN A 128 -0.17 -12.03 -5.01
C ASN A 128 -0.41 -10.65 -4.36
N ASN A 129 -0.21 -10.53 -3.04
CA ASN A 129 -0.43 -9.30 -2.28
C ASN A 129 0.76 -9.07 -1.31
N ALA A 130 1.95 -8.93 -1.86
CA ALA A 130 3.18 -8.78 -1.07
C ALA A 130 3.37 -7.33 -0.62
N SER A 131 3.47 -7.10 0.69
CA SER A 131 3.82 -5.79 1.23
C SER A 131 5.24 -5.40 0.84
N ARG A 132 5.39 -4.23 0.20
CA ARG A 132 6.67 -3.63 -0.21
C ARG A 132 7.06 -2.44 0.65
N PHE A 133 6.49 -2.39 1.85
CA PHE A 133 6.81 -1.45 2.91
C PHE A 133 6.59 -2.14 4.24
N GLY A 134 7.28 -1.66 5.26
CA GLY A 134 7.03 -2.01 6.63
C GLY A 134 5.95 -1.13 7.25
N LYS A 135 5.21 -1.70 8.21
CA LYS A 135 4.10 -1.01 8.87
C LYS A 135 4.10 -1.29 10.37
N TYR A 136 4.17 -0.22 11.15
CA TYR A 136 3.88 -0.21 12.59
C TYR A 136 2.51 0.46 12.78
N THR A 137 1.57 -0.27 13.37
CA THR A 137 0.22 0.24 13.64
C THR A 137 -0.03 0.21 15.14
N GLU A 138 -0.25 1.39 15.69
CA GLU A 138 -0.65 1.63 17.07
C GLU A 138 -2.17 1.76 17.12
N LEU A 139 -2.83 0.93 17.93
CA LEU A 139 -4.26 1.06 18.25
C LEU A 139 -4.39 1.65 19.64
N GLN A 140 -5.13 2.75 19.75
CA GLN A 140 -5.21 3.54 20.97
C GLN A 140 -6.55 3.30 21.66
N PHE A 141 -6.50 2.93 22.92
CA PHE A 141 -7.68 2.62 23.72
C PHE A 141 -7.81 3.59 24.89
N SER A 142 -9.04 3.98 25.19
CA SER A 142 -9.36 4.72 26.43
C SER A 142 -9.13 3.86 27.67
N GLU A 143 -9.09 4.47 28.85
CA GLU A 143 -9.06 3.76 30.14
C GLU A 143 -10.19 2.71 30.28
N ARG A 144 -11.34 2.97 29.64
CA ARG A 144 -12.49 2.04 29.62
C ARG A 144 -12.38 0.97 28.54
N GLY A 145 -11.28 0.89 27.80
CA GLY A 145 -11.02 -0.11 26.74
C GLY A 145 -11.65 0.18 25.38
N LYS A 146 -12.38 1.29 25.24
CA LYS A 146 -12.93 1.68 23.94
C LYS A 146 -11.79 2.10 23.00
N LEU A 147 -11.80 1.63 21.76
CA LEU A 147 -10.92 2.11 20.69
C LEU A 147 -11.24 3.58 20.39
N ILE A 148 -10.24 4.45 20.53
CA ILE A 148 -10.38 5.91 20.36
C ILE A 148 -9.48 6.49 19.28
N GLY A 149 -8.43 5.76 18.89
CA GLY A 149 -7.47 6.23 17.89
C GLY A 149 -6.74 5.07 17.21
N ALA A 150 -6.14 5.37 16.07
CA ALA A 150 -5.18 4.51 15.42
C ALA A 150 -4.13 5.38 14.73
N LYS A 151 -2.87 4.97 14.83
CA LYS A 151 -1.74 5.63 14.17
C LYS A 151 -0.93 4.59 13.43
N THR A 152 -0.59 4.88 12.18
CA THR A 152 0.28 4.01 11.39
C THR A 152 1.54 4.78 11.00
N LEU A 153 2.68 4.15 11.22
CA LEU A 153 3.98 4.57 10.72
C LEU A 153 4.42 3.58 9.66
N ASP A 154 4.66 4.07 8.45
CA ASP A 154 5.30 3.33 7.38
C ASP A 154 6.83 3.44 7.47
N TYR A 155 7.52 2.43 6.95
CA TYR A 155 8.97 2.45 6.84
C TYR A 155 9.43 1.67 5.62
N LEU A 156 10.49 2.16 4.96
CA LEU A 156 11.17 1.48 3.85
C LEU A 156 10.24 1.05 2.69
N LEU A 157 9.41 1.97 2.20
CA LEU A 157 8.69 1.77 0.95
C LEU A 157 9.68 1.54 -0.20
N ASP A 158 9.49 0.46 -0.95
CA ASP A 158 10.24 0.10 -2.15
C ASP A 158 9.90 1.03 -3.32
N LYS A 159 10.32 2.30 -3.23
CA LYS A 159 10.03 3.33 -4.25
C LYS A 159 10.57 2.94 -5.63
N ASN A 160 11.72 2.26 -5.68
CA ASN A 160 12.36 1.82 -6.92
C ASN A 160 11.44 0.93 -7.77
N ARG A 161 10.51 0.20 -7.14
CA ARG A 161 9.53 -0.64 -7.86
C ARG A 161 8.66 0.13 -8.84
N VAL A 162 8.42 1.42 -8.62
CA VAL A 162 7.62 2.24 -9.55
C VAL A 162 8.26 2.25 -10.93
N ALA A 163 9.56 2.53 -11.00
CA ALA A 163 10.30 2.60 -12.26
C ALA A 163 10.85 1.24 -12.72
N ASN A 164 11.21 0.37 -11.77
CA ASN A 164 11.92 -0.88 -12.02
C ASN A 164 11.18 -2.08 -11.42
N VAL A 165 10.17 -2.58 -12.15
CA VAL A 165 9.43 -3.78 -11.76
C VAL A 165 10.23 -5.03 -12.13
N PRO A 166 10.48 -5.96 -11.20
CA PRO A 166 11.14 -7.23 -11.53
C PRO A 166 10.36 -8.06 -12.57
N PRO A 167 11.04 -8.89 -13.37
CA PRO A 167 10.37 -9.74 -14.35
C PRO A 167 9.30 -10.64 -13.73
N ASN A 168 8.15 -10.78 -14.40
CA ASN A 168 6.99 -11.58 -13.96
C ASN A 168 6.30 -11.09 -12.67
N GLU A 169 6.61 -9.88 -12.21
CA GLU A 169 5.91 -9.23 -11.10
C GLU A 169 5.05 -8.06 -11.59
N ARG A 170 4.18 -7.52 -10.72
CA ARG A 170 3.45 -6.28 -10.98
C ARG A 170 4.09 -5.11 -10.23
N ASN A 171 3.79 -3.91 -10.72
CA ASN A 171 3.91 -2.68 -9.95
C ASN A 171 2.91 -2.67 -8.77
N PHE A 172 2.82 -1.57 -8.03
CA PHE A 172 1.84 -1.40 -6.95
C PHE A 172 0.40 -1.55 -7.44
N HIS A 173 -0.46 -2.15 -6.62
CA HIS A 173 -1.83 -2.47 -6.99
C HIS A 173 -2.64 -1.25 -7.45
N VAL A 174 -2.43 -0.09 -6.81
CA VAL A 174 -3.15 1.15 -7.10
C VAL A 174 -3.11 1.54 -8.58
N PHE A 175 -2.00 1.31 -9.29
CA PHE A 175 -1.92 1.61 -10.72
C PHE A 175 -2.84 0.74 -11.55
N TYR A 176 -2.94 -0.55 -11.23
CA TYR A 176 -3.83 -1.48 -11.93
C TYR A 176 -5.29 -1.25 -11.57
N TYR A 177 -5.59 -0.96 -10.30
CA TYR A 177 -6.92 -0.57 -9.86
C TYR A 177 -7.40 0.66 -10.62
N PHE A 178 -6.52 1.67 -10.70
CA PHE A 178 -6.81 2.93 -11.36
C PHE A 178 -7.05 2.77 -12.87
N ILE A 179 -6.17 2.08 -13.60
CA ILE A 179 -6.34 1.86 -15.04
C ILE A 179 -7.59 1.01 -15.33
N ALA A 180 -7.86 -0.02 -14.53
CA ALA A 180 -9.02 -0.89 -14.72
C ALA A 180 -10.33 -0.15 -14.44
N GLY A 181 -10.42 0.47 -13.26
CA GLY A 181 -11.68 0.95 -12.70
C GLY A 181 -11.99 2.43 -12.95
N ALA A 182 -11.07 3.22 -13.51
CA ALA A 182 -11.36 4.60 -13.89
C ALA A 182 -12.55 4.66 -14.86
N SER A 183 -13.48 5.59 -14.60
CA SER A 183 -14.61 5.88 -15.49
C SER A 183 -14.13 6.42 -16.83
N GLN A 184 -14.97 6.36 -17.86
CA GLN A 184 -14.60 6.87 -19.19
C GLN A 184 -14.27 8.38 -19.15
N GLU A 185 -14.99 9.15 -18.34
CA GLU A 185 -14.73 10.58 -18.11
C GLU A 185 -13.38 10.80 -17.45
N GLU A 186 -13.05 10.04 -16.39
CA GLU A 186 -11.74 10.10 -15.72
C GLU A 186 -10.62 9.71 -16.70
N LYS A 187 -10.82 8.65 -17.50
CA LYS A 187 -9.84 8.20 -18.50
C LYS A 187 -9.59 9.26 -19.56
N SER A 188 -10.65 9.89 -20.08
CA SER A 188 -10.53 10.97 -21.06
C SER A 188 -9.84 12.20 -20.47
N HIS A 189 -10.20 12.61 -19.25
CA HIS A 189 -9.60 13.78 -18.61
C HIS A 189 -8.13 13.58 -18.21
N LEU A 190 -7.77 12.37 -17.78
CA LEU A 190 -6.42 12.03 -17.33
C LEU A 190 -5.55 11.41 -18.44
N HIS A 191 -6.06 11.42 -19.68
CA HIS A 191 -5.42 10.84 -20.87
C HIS A 191 -4.97 9.38 -20.63
N LEU A 192 -5.80 8.60 -19.95
CA LEU A 192 -5.49 7.22 -19.63
C LEU A 192 -5.72 6.29 -20.82
N THR A 193 -4.75 5.44 -21.10
CA THR A 193 -4.79 4.41 -22.13
C THR A 193 -4.68 3.01 -21.54
N ASP A 194 -4.51 1.99 -22.39
CA ASP A 194 -4.26 0.62 -21.95
C ASP A 194 -2.97 0.52 -21.12
N ALA A 195 -2.94 -0.39 -20.14
CA ALA A 195 -1.79 -0.59 -19.26
C ALA A 195 -0.48 -0.89 -20.01
N SER A 196 -0.56 -1.55 -21.18
CA SER A 196 0.60 -1.86 -22.02
C SER A 196 1.31 -0.62 -22.59
N GLN A 197 0.63 0.53 -22.62
CA GLN A 197 1.19 1.78 -23.15
C GLN A 197 2.04 2.54 -22.12
N TYR A 198 2.05 2.10 -20.86
CA TYR A 198 2.83 2.74 -19.81
C TYR A 198 4.10 1.95 -19.52
N ARG A 199 5.28 2.57 -19.66
CA ARG A 199 6.56 1.92 -19.34
C ARG A 199 6.58 1.28 -17.96
N TYR A 200 6.03 1.95 -16.95
CA TYR A 200 5.98 1.47 -15.57
C TYR A 200 5.01 0.31 -15.32
N LEU A 201 4.11 0.01 -16.26
CA LEU A 201 3.16 -1.10 -16.17
C LEU A 201 3.38 -2.18 -17.24
N ASN A 202 4.18 -1.89 -18.26
CA ASN A 202 4.49 -2.78 -19.36
C ASN A 202 5.51 -3.84 -18.92
N VAL A 203 4.99 -4.93 -18.34
CA VAL A 203 5.80 -6.08 -17.93
C VAL A 203 5.86 -7.08 -19.09
N PRO A 204 7.02 -7.74 -19.34
CA PRO A 204 7.17 -8.73 -20.40
C PRO A 204 6.05 -9.80 -20.44
N ARG A 205 5.80 -10.33 -21.65
CA ARG A 205 4.74 -11.30 -21.95
C ARG A 205 4.64 -12.40 -20.88
N GLY A 206 3.48 -12.49 -20.21
CA GLY A 206 3.18 -13.55 -19.22
C GLY A 206 2.57 -13.02 -17.92
N THR A 207 2.82 -11.76 -17.59
CA THR A 207 2.21 -11.12 -16.41
C THR A 207 0.79 -10.70 -16.73
N ARG A 208 -0.20 -11.15 -15.96
CA ARG A 208 -1.62 -10.79 -16.19
C ARG A 208 -1.76 -9.27 -16.06
N GLY A 209 -2.26 -8.62 -17.11
CA GLY A 209 -2.70 -7.21 -17.09
C GLY A 209 -3.90 -7.00 -16.15
N PRO A 210 -4.49 -5.80 -16.13
CA PRO A 210 -5.61 -5.49 -15.23
C PRO A 210 -6.74 -6.53 -15.34
N SER A 211 -7.36 -6.89 -14.21
CA SER A 211 -8.42 -7.91 -14.11
C SER A 211 -9.76 -7.30 -13.64
N ALA A 212 -10.83 -8.10 -13.68
CA ALA A 212 -12.12 -7.70 -13.09
C ALA A 212 -12.00 -7.39 -11.58
N GLU A 213 -11.16 -8.14 -10.86
CA GLU A 213 -10.88 -7.91 -9.44
C GLU A 213 -10.23 -6.54 -9.21
N ASP A 214 -9.40 -6.05 -10.14
CA ASP A 214 -8.81 -4.71 -10.06
C ASP A 214 -9.89 -3.60 -10.14
N ILE A 215 -11.00 -3.83 -10.85
CA ILE A 215 -12.15 -2.91 -10.92
C ILE A 215 -12.88 -2.85 -9.58
N ASP A 216 -13.17 -4.02 -9.00
CA ASP A 216 -13.85 -4.11 -7.70
C ASP A 216 -13.02 -3.46 -6.59
N ASN A 217 -11.71 -3.75 -6.56
CA ASN A 217 -10.79 -3.14 -5.62
C ASN A 217 -10.67 -1.61 -5.79
N PHE A 218 -10.78 -1.09 -7.01
CA PHE A 218 -10.79 0.35 -7.24
C PHE A 218 -12.03 1.03 -6.65
N ASN A 219 -13.20 0.40 -6.80
CA ASN A 219 -14.44 0.89 -6.20
C ASN A 219 -14.37 0.86 -4.67
N GLU A 220 -13.84 -0.22 -4.10
CA GLU A 220 -13.57 -0.33 -2.67
C GLU A 220 -12.58 0.74 -2.20
N LEU A 221 -11.53 1.05 -2.99
CA LEU A 221 -10.55 2.09 -2.67
C LEU A 221 -11.20 3.48 -2.60
N LYS A 222 -12.06 3.82 -3.57
CA LYS A 222 -12.83 5.09 -3.53
C LYS A 222 -13.76 5.14 -2.32
N GLN A 223 -14.41 4.03 -1.97
CA GLN A 223 -15.28 3.93 -0.79
C GLN A 223 -14.48 4.10 0.51
N ALA A 224 -13.32 3.45 0.62
CA ALA A 224 -12.42 3.55 1.76
C ALA A 224 -11.95 4.99 1.97
N LEU A 225 -11.44 5.64 0.90
CA LEU A 225 -11.04 7.06 0.93
C LEU A 225 -12.18 7.97 1.39
N LYS A 226 -13.39 7.77 0.86
CA LYS A 226 -14.58 8.51 1.28
C LYS A 226 -14.91 8.29 2.76
N SER A 227 -14.84 7.05 3.25
CA SER A 227 -15.12 6.69 4.65
C SER A 227 -14.14 7.36 5.64
N LEU A 228 -12.86 7.43 5.25
CA LEU A 228 -11.82 8.15 5.99
C LEU A 228 -11.97 9.67 5.94
N GLY A 229 -12.87 10.20 5.10
CA GLY A 229 -13.16 11.64 5.02
C GLY A 229 -12.35 12.39 3.98
N PHE A 230 -11.75 11.70 3.00
CA PHE A 230 -11.12 12.38 1.86
C PHE A 230 -12.17 13.06 1.00
N HIS A 231 -11.95 14.35 0.72
CA HIS A 231 -12.81 15.13 -0.15
C HIS A 231 -12.61 14.69 -1.60
N LYS A 232 -13.69 14.74 -2.41
CA LYS A 232 -13.65 14.37 -3.84
C LYS A 232 -12.51 15.07 -4.60
N ARG A 233 -12.24 16.34 -4.29
CA ARG A 233 -11.13 17.11 -4.87
C ARG A 233 -9.76 16.48 -4.57
N HIS A 234 -9.50 16.10 -3.32
CA HIS A 234 -8.22 15.48 -2.93
C HIS A 234 -8.07 14.08 -3.55
N VAL A 235 -9.17 13.33 -3.65
CA VAL A 235 -9.17 12.02 -4.33
C VAL A 235 -8.86 12.20 -5.82
N ALA A 236 -9.45 13.18 -6.49
CA ALA A 236 -9.14 13.50 -7.88
C ALA A 236 -7.67 13.90 -8.06
N GLN A 237 -7.14 14.76 -7.19
CA GLN A 237 -5.72 15.16 -7.22
C GLN A 237 -4.77 13.98 -6.98
N MET A 238 -5.14 13.03 -6.11
CA MET A 238 -4.36 11.81 -5.88
C MET A 238 -4.28 10.95 -7.15
N PHE A 239 -5.39 10.77 -7.87
CA PHE A 239 -5.39 10.03 -9.13
C PHE A 239 -4.76 10.80 -10.29
N GLN A 240 -4.84 12.13 -10.30
CA GLN A 240 -4.08 12.99 -11.23
C GLN A 240 -2.57 12.83 -11.01
N LEU A 241 -2.10 12.78 -9.77
CA LEU A 241 -0.69 12.51 -9.46
C LEU A 241 -0.26 11.11 -9.93
N LEU A 242 -1.11 10.09 -9.72
CA LEU A 242 -0.83 8.74 -10.24
C LEU A 242 -0.77 8.71 -11.77
N ALA A 243 -1.66 9.44 -12.46
CA ALA A 243 -1.61 9.60 -13.91
C ALA A 243 -0.33 10.31 -14.36
N ALA A 244 0.08 11.37 -13.66
CA ALA A 244 1.33 12.08 -13.93
C ALA A 244 2.55 11.15 -13.80
N ILE A 245 2.61 10.30 -12.77
CA ILE A 245 3.67 9.29 -12.61
C ILE A 245 3.71 8.33 -13.80
N LEU A 246 2.56 7.84 -14.26
CA LEU A 246 2.47 6.94 -15.41
C LEU A 246 2.93 7.61 -16.71
N HIS A 247 2.51 8.85 -16.96
CA HIS A 247 2.91 9.62 -18.14
C HIS A 247 4.38 10.05 -18.08
N LEU A 248 4.90 10.38 -16.89
CA LEU A 248 6.31 10.68 -16.66
C LEU A 248 7.17 9.52 -17.17
N GLY A 249 6.81 8.27 -16.81
CA GLY A 249 7.50 7.07 -17.28
C GLY A 249 7.54 6.89 -18.80
N ASN A 250 6.66 7.54 -19.54
CA ASN A 250 6.60 7.50 -21.00
C ASN A 250 7.42 8.60 -21.69
N LEU A 251 8.07 9.51 -20.94
CA LEU A 251 9.01 10.46 -21.52
C LEU A 251 10.18 9.74 -22.18
N GLN A 252 10.50 10.15 -23.40
CA GLN A 252 11.60 9.64 -24.20
C GLN A 252 12.64 10.75 -24.36
N PHE A 253 13.90 10.42 -24.12
CA PHE A 253 15.01 11.33 -24.26
C PHE A 253 15.80 11.00 -25.53
N MET A 254 16.31 12.02 -26.20
CA MET A 254 17.22 11.88 -27.35
C MET A 254 18.41 12.82 -27.20
N GLN A 255 19.50 12.48 -27.85
CA GLN A 255 20.68 13.33 -27.96
C GLN A 255 20.49 14.27 -29.16
N ASP A 256 20.86 15.54 -29.03
CA ASP A 256 20.84 16.48 -30.16
C ASP A 256 22.08 16.27 -31.04
N PRO A 257 21.94 15.74 -32.27
CA PRO A 257 23.08 15.48 -33.15
C PRO A 257 23.75 16.77 -33.66
N ASN A 258 23.08 17.92 -33.55
CA ASN A 258 23.57 19.21 -34.05
C ASN A 258 24.19 20.08 -32.95
N ASN A 259 24.10 19.68 -31.68
CA ASN A 259 24.63 20.45 -30.57
C ASN A 259 26.13 20.22 -30.39
N ARG A 260 26.87 21.32 -30.21
CA ARG A 260 28.33 21.28 -29.96
C ARG A 260 28.65 20.62 -28.61
N MET A 261 27.70 20.62 -27.67
CA MET A 261 27.76 19.86 -26.42
C MET A 261 27.33 18.42 -26.69
N LYS A 262 28.28 17.58 -27.08
CA LYS A 262 28.04 16.25 -27.65
C LYS A 262 27.26 15.28 -26.76
N ASP A 263 26.98 15.57 -25.48
CA ASP A 263 26.37 14.62 -24.54
C ASP A 263 25.08 15.11 -23.86
N SER A 264 24.44 16.20 -24.32
CA SER A 264 23.19 16.70 -23.71
C SER A 264 21.96 16.02 -24.30
N ALA A 265 21.09 15.50 -23.42
CA ALA A 265 19.77 15.01 -23.78
C ALA A 265 18.72 16.14 -23.84
N PHE A 266 17.69 15.92 -24.65
CA PHE A 266 16.44 16.71 -24.69
C PHE A 266 15.23 15.77 -24.72
N VAL A 267 14.04 16.29 -24.40
CA VAL A 267 12.81 15.50 -24.42
C VAL A 267 12.26 15.40 -25.84
N LYS A 268 12.09 14.18 -26.35
CA LYS A 268 11.59 13.92 -27.70
C LYS A 268 10.10 14.23 -27.85
N ASN A 269 9.30 13.76 -26.90
CA ASN A 269 7.84 13.80 -26.94
C ASN A 269 7.32 14.91 -26.03
N VAL A 270 7.43 16.15 -26.53
CA VAL A 270 7.06 17.38 -25.80
C VAL A 270 5.59 17.36 -25.38
N ASP A 271 4.68 16.79 -26.18
CA ASP A 271 3.26 16.68 -25.81
C ASP A 271 3.05 15.92 -24.48
N VAL A 272 3.86 14.89 -24.20
CA VAL A 272 3.79 14.13 -22.94
C VAL A 272 4.41 14.93 -21.81
N LEU A 273 5.44 15.71 -22.08
CA LEU A 273 6.05 16.60 -21.10
C LEU A 273 5.08 17.71 -20.68
N ASP A 274 4.41 18.35 -21.63
CA ASP A 274 3.38 19.35 -21.38
C ASP A 274 2.26 18.77 -20.52
N LEU A 275 1.77 17.57 -20.87
CA LEU A 275 0.75 16.88 -20.09
C LEU A 275 1.19 16.60 -18.64
N VAL A 276 2.42 16.16 -18.43
CA VAL A 276 2.97 15.91 -17.09
C VAL A 276 3.13 17.23 -16.33
N ALA A 277 3.64 18.28 -16.99
CA ALA A 277 3.80 19.60 -16.41
C ALA A 277 2.44 20.19 -15.96
N ASP A 278 1.41 20.10 -16.80
CA ASP A 278 0.04 20.51 -16.49
C ASP A 278 -0.53 19.76 -15.28
N PHE A 279 -0.34 18.44 -15.22
CA PHE A 279 -0.82 17.65 -14.09
C PHE A 279 -0.09 17.94 -12.78
N LEU A 280 1.19 18.30 -12.84
CA LEU A 280 1.98 18.68 -11.66
C LEU A 280 1.85 20.17 -11.32
N GLY A 281 1.25 20.98 -12.20
CA GLY A 281 1.15 22.43 -12.04
C GLY A 281 2.51 23.13 -12.18
N LEU A 282 3.36 22.65 -13.08
CA LEU A 282 4.71 23.15 -13.34
C LEU A 282 4.81 23.80 -14.72
N ASP A 283 5.82 24.65 -14.90
CA ASP A 283 6.21 25.15 -16.22
C ASP A 283 6.96 24.05 -16.99
N THR A 284 6.57 23.80 -18.24
CA THR A 284 7.15 22.75 -19.11
C THR A 284 8.66 22.89 -19.24
N ASN A 285 9.16 24.09 -19.54
CA ASN A 285 10.59 24.32 -19.77
C ASN A 285 11.41 24.05 -18.50
N SER A 286 10.85 24.43 -17.36
CA SER A 286 11.43 24.17 -16.04
C SER A 286 11.49 22.67 -15.75
N LEU A 287 10.44 21.92 -16.06
CA LEU A 287 10.42 20.46 -15.91
C LEU A 287 11.45 19.78 -16.83
N GLU A 288 11.53 20.18 -18.11
CA GLU A 288 12.54 19.66 -19.04
C GLU A 288 13.95 19.91 -18.51
N THR A 289 14.21 21.13 -18.04
CA THR A 289 15.52 21.53 -17.50
C THR A 289 15.90 20.66 -16.30
N VAL A 290 14.97 20.34 -15.41
CA VAL A 290 15.21 19.48 -14.23
C VAL A 290 15.46 18.01 -14.61
N LEU A 291 14.81 17.53 -15.68
CA LEU A 291 14.97 16.16 -16.17
C LEU A 291 16.29 15.97 -16.94
N THR A 292 16.75 17.01 -17.65
CA THR A 292 17.92 16.95 -18.53
C THR A 292 19.20 17.50 -17.88
N ASN A 293 19.09 18.25 -16.78
CA ASN A 293 20.23 18.86 -16.10
C ASN A 293 20.26 18.53 -14.61
N LYS A 294 21.48 18.46 -14.05
CA LYS A 294 21.71 18.24 -12.62
C LYS A 294 22.66 19.28 -12.04
N THR A 295 22.18 20.03 -11.06
CA THR A 295 23.01 20.99 -10.33
C THR A 295 23.80 20.29 -9.23
N LYS A 296 25.12 20.44 -9.21
CA LYS A 296 26.01 19.89 -8.17
C LYS A 296 26.94 20.97 -7.62
N LEU A 297 27.26 20.87 -6.33
CA LEU A 297 28.28 21.71 -5.70
C LEU A 297 29.67 21.05 -5.91
N ILE A 298 30.52 21.68 -6.71
CA ILE A 298 31.89 21.23 -6.98
C ILE A 298 32.85 22.30 -6.46
N LYS A 299 33.70 21.95 -5.49
CA LYS A 299 34.70 22.87 -4.90
C LYS A 299 34.12 24.23 -4.45
N LYS A 300 32.91 24.23 -3.88
CA LYS A 300 32.14 25.41 -3.42
C LYS A 300 31.50 26.26 -4.54
N GLU A 301 31.53 25.81 -5.79
CA GLU A 301 30.81 26.43 -6.91
C GLU A 301 29.62 25.56 -7.32
N LEU A 302 28.49 26.19 -7.65
CA LEU A 302 27.33 25.51 -8.22
C LEU A 302 27.57 25.31 -9.71
N CYS A 303 27.67 24.06 -10.15
CA CYS A 303 27.85 23.69 -11.54
C CYS A 303 26.61 22.95 -12.05
N THR A 304 26.12 23.34 -13.22
CA THR A 304 25.07 22.61 -13.94
C THR A 304 25.71 21.58 -14.85
N ILE A 305 25.34 20.32 -14.66
CA ILE A 305 25.79 19.19 -15.47
C ILE A 305 24.65 18.83 -16.41
N PHE A 306 24.90 18.87 -17.71
CA PHE A 306 24.01 18.36 -18.73
C PHE A 306 24.06 16.82 -18.71
N LEU A 307 22.90 16.18 -18.67
CA LEU A 307 22.78 14.73 -18.63
C LEU A 307 22.68 14.17 -20.04
N ASP A 308 23.24 12.99 -20.25
CA ASP A 308 23.00 12.19 -21.44
C ASP A 308 21.63 11.49 -21.36
N VAL A 309 21.29 10.72 -22.40
CA VAL A 309 19.97 10.05 -22.51
C VAL A 309 19.73 9.09 -21.34
N GLU A 310 20.77 8.37 -20.92
CA GLU A 310 20.70 7.45 -19.78
C GLU A 310 20.56 8.22 -18.47
N GLY A 311 21.38 9.23 -18.24
CA GLY A 311 21.33 10.08 -17.06
C GLY A 311 19.98 10.79 -16.89
N ALA A 312 19.40 11.31 -17.97
CA ALA A 312 18.07 11.91 -17.95
C ALA A 312 16.97 10.87 -17.66
N SER A 313 17.13 9.64 -18.18
CA SER A 313 16.22 8.53 -17.88
C SER A 313 16.28 8.11 -16.41
N THR A 314 17.47 8.02 -15.82
CA THR A 314 17.64 7.77 -14.38
C THR A 314 17.08 8.91 -13.54
N GLN A 315 17.35 10.16 -13.93
CA GLN A 315 16.86 11.35 -13.25
C GLN A 315 15.32 11.42 -13.25
N ARG A 316 14.67 11.04 -14.35
CA ARG A 316 13.20 10.86 -14.42
C ARG A 316 12.72 9.77 -13.46
N ASP A 317 13.39 8.63 -13.42
CA ASP A 317 12.99 7.48 -12.59
C ASP A 317 13.20 7.75 -11.08
N ASP A 318 14.10 8.68 -10.73
CA ASP A 318 14.39 9.14 -9.36
C ASP A 318 13.42 10.23 -8.85
N LEU A 319 12.74 10.97 -9.76
CA LEU A 319 11.85 12.10 -9.46
C LEU A 319 10.53 11.64 -8.80
#